data_AF-A0A6B9V842-F1
#
_entry.id   AF-A0A6B9V842-F1
#
_cell.length_a   1.000
_cell.length_b   1.000
_cell.length_c   1.000
_cell.angle_alpha   90.00
_cell.angle_beta   90.00
_cell.angle_gamma   90.00
#
_symmetry.space_group_name_H-M   'P 1'
#
loop_
_entity.id
_entity.type
_entity.pdbx_description
1 polymer ?
#
loop_
_entity_poly.entity_id
_entity_poly.type
_entity_poly.pdbx_seq_one_letter_code
_entity_poly.pdbx_strand_id
1 'polypeptide(L)'
;MLQIFHTMIPCATKSAIEAQFQHVYTHEKFKEVQAQFRGKVNCITRSMYSTLGFTTYEVIEQVSNSTFNKFVVTYDAVSRDVKCHCLLVESRGILCRHSLSVLSFERVDNVAPKYILER
;
A
#
# COMPACT_ATOMS: atom_id res chain seq x y z
N MET A 1 -11.06 33.12 -19.74
CA MET A 1 -11.59 31.96 -18.99
C MET A 1 -10.39 31.08 -18.67
N LEU A 2 -9.83 31.19 -17.46
CA LEU A 2 -8.61 30.47 -17.07
C LEU A 2 -8.94 28.99 -16.82
N GLN A 3 -8.62 28.12 -17.76
CA GLN A 3 -8.60 26.67 -17.54
C GLN A 3 -7.30 26.35 -16.81
N ILE A 4 -7.37 26.24 -15.48
CA ILE A 4 -6.25 25.73 -14.67
C ILE A 4 -6.19 24.23 -14.97
N PHE A 5 -5.28 23.82 -15.87
CA PHE A 5 -4.91 22.42 -16.00
C PHE A 5 -4.21 22.01 -14.71
N HIS A 6 -4.96 21.43 -13.77
CA HIS A 6 -4.35 20.63 -12.71
C HIS A 6 -3.75 19.40 -13.39
N THR A 7 -2.50 19.50 -13.82
CA THR A 7 -1.74 18.39 -14.38
C THR A 7 -1.69 17.28 -13.32
N MET A 8 -2.47 16.22 -13.50
CA MET A 8 -2.45 15.09 -12.59
C MET A 8 -1.04 14.51 -12.51
N ILE A 9 -0.55 14.29 -11.29
CA ILE A 9 0.72 13.60 -11.09
C ILE A 9 0.57 12.16 -11.59
N PRO A 10 1.38 11.67 -12.55
CA PRO A 10 1.23 10.32 -13.09
C PRO A 10 1.58 9.27 -12.04
N CYS A 11 0.92 8.10 -12.12
CA CYS A 11 1.29 6.91 -11.34
C CYS A 11 2.72 6.45 -11.68
N ALA A 12 3.46 6.02 -10.66
CA ALA A 12 4.81 5.47 -10.80
C ALA A 12 4.80 3.98 -11.18
N THR A 13 3.68 3.29 -10.95
CA THR A 13 3.49 1.87 -11.22
C THR A 13 2.22 1.62 -12.03
N LYS A 14 2.04 0.38 -12.49
CA LYS A 14 0.79 -0.07 -13.14
C LYS A 14 -0.27 -0.55 -12.13
N SER A 15 -0.09 -0.28 -10.84
CA SER A 15 -1.02 -0.74 -9.81
C SER A 15 -2.34 0.03 -9.91
N ALA A 16 -3.45 -0.71 -10.01
CA ALA A 16 -4.78 -0.12 -9.97
C ALA A 16 -5.08 0.57 -8.62
N ILE A 17 -4.50 0.08 -7.52
CA ILE A 17 -4.56 0.75 -6.19
C ILE A 17 -3.89 2.13 -6.25
N GLU A 18 -2.75 2.26 -6.94
CA GLU A 18 -2.09 3.57 -7.08
C GLU A 18 -2.97 4.55 -7.87
N ALA A 19 -3.57 4.09 -8.97
CA ALA A 19 -4.50 4.88 -9.77
C ALA A 19 -5.76 5.26 -8.99
N GLN A 20 -6.26 4.36 -8.14
CA GLN A 20 -7.39 4.63 -7.24
C GLN A 20 -7.06 5.79 -6.30
N PHE A 21 -5.86 5.80 -5.69
CA PHE A 21 -5.42 6.92 -4.85
C PHE A 21 -5.16 8.20 -5.65
N GLN A 22 -4.62 8.11 -6.87
CA GLN A 22 -4.38 9.28 -7.75
C GLN A 22 -5.66 10.08 -8.01
N HIS A 23 -6.79 9.39 -8.15
CA HIS A 23 -8.07 10.02 -8.47
C HIS A 23 -8.73 10.71 -7.27
N VAL A 24 -8.46 10.23 -6.05
CA VAL A 24 -9.14 10.72 -4.83
C VAL A 24 -8.29 11.70 -4.03
N TYR A 25 -6.96 11.59 -4.10
CA TYR A 25 -6.07 12.37 -3.25
C TYR A 25 -5.55 13.66 -3.89
N THR A 26 -5.31 14.65 -3.03
CA THR A 26 -4.57 15.86 -3.41
C THR A 26 -3.17 15.50 -3.88
N HIS A 27 -2.54 16.41 -4.64
CA HIS A 27 -1.17 16.19 -5.13
C HIS A 27 -0.16 15.92 -4.01
N GLU A 28 -0.28 16.58 -2.86
CA GLU A 28 0.62 16.39 -1.72
C GLU A 28 0.42 15.00 -1.11
N LYS A 29 -0.84 14.61 -0.90
CA LYS A 29 -1.17 13.31 -0.33
C LYS A 29 -0.80 12.16 -1.28
N PHE A 30 -0.99 12.36 -2.58
CA PHE A 30 -0.60 11.39 -3.59
C PHE A 30 0.92 11.19 -3.64
N LYS A 31 1.73 12.23 -3.40
CA LYS A 31 3.20 12.07 -3.26
C LYS A 31 3.58 11.18 -2.08
N GLU A 32 2.85 11.24 -0.97
CA GLU A 32 3.06 10.31 0.15
C GLU A 32 2.71 8.86 -0.24
N VAL A 33 1.62 8.65 -0.99
CA VAL A 33 1.27 7.34 -1.55
C VAL A 33 2.40 6.82 -2.45
N GLN A 34 2.91 7.66 -3.36
CA GLN A 34 4.03 7.28 -4.23
C GLN A 34 5.29 6.92 -3.44
N ALA A 35 5.56 7.57 -2.30
CA ALA A 35 6.68 7.20 -1.44
C ALA A 35 6.51 5.79 -0.83
N GLN A 36 5.28 5.38 -0.53
CA GLN A 36 4.99 4.01 -0.11
C GLN A 36 5.18 3.01 -1.26
N PHE A 37 4.65 3.30 -2.45
CA PHE A 37 4.83 2.47 -3.65
C PHE A 37 6.29 2.35 -4.07
N ARG A 38 7.08 3.42 -4.00
CA ARG A 38 8.52 3.38 -4.30
C ARG A 38 9.26 2.51 -3.31
N GLY A 39 9.10 2.70 -2.00
CA GLY A 39 9.83 1.88 -1.04
C GLY A 39 9.34 0.42 -0.96
N LYS A 40 8.16 0.10 -1.49
CA LYS A 40 7.71 -1.29 -1.65
C LYS A 40 8.68 -2.13 -2.49
N VAL A 41 9.46 -1.53 -3.41
CA VAL A 41 10.45 -2.27 -4.20
C VAL A 41 11.54 -2.92 -3.35
N ASN A 42 11.75 -2.41 -2.13
CA ASN A 42 12.69 -2.97 -1.17
C ASN A 42 12.06 -4.07 -0.29
N CYS A 43 10.80 -4.41 -0.52
CA CYS A 43 10.06 -5.41 0.24
C CYS A 43 10.03 -6.75 -0.50
N ILE A 44 10.34 -7.83 0.22
CA ILE A 44 10.16 -9.21 -0.22
C ILE A 44 9.03 -9.81 0.62
N THR A 45 7.95 -10.23 -0.03
CA THR A 45 6.79 -10.85 0.63
C THR A 45 6.88 -12.37 0.57
N ARG A 46 6.68 -13.03 1.71
CA ARG A 46 6.62 -14.48 1.85
C ARG A 46 5.35 -14.88 2.59
N SER A 47 4.56 -15.79 2.02
CA SER A 47 3.44 -16.39 2.75
C SER A 47 3.98 -17.33 3.84
N MET A 48 3.42 -17.24 5.05
CA MET A 48 3.80 -18.11 6.17
C MET A 48 2.74 -19.19 6.43
N TYR A 49 1.50 -18.76 6.66
CA TYR A 49 0.39 -19.62 7.07
C TYR A 49 -0.89 -19.07 6.46
N SER A 50 -1.73 -19.97 5.95
CA SER A 50 -3.06 -19.64 5.44
C SER A 50 -4.08 -20.58 6.07
N THR A 51 -5.16 -20.00 6.57
CA THR A 51 -6.40 -20.69 6.94
C THR A 51 -7.55 -20.09 6.18
N LEU A 52 -8.71 -20.74 6.21
CA LEU A 52 -9.91 -20.37 5.45
C LEU A 52 -10.17 -18.84 5.41
N GLY A 53 -9.74 -18.20 4.31
CA GLY A 53 -9.90 -16.77 4.06
C GLY A 53 -8.90 -15.83 4.75
N PHE A 54 -7.99 -16.32 5.60
CA PHE A 54 -7.03 -15.49 6.33
C PHE A 54 -5.60 -16.00 6.13
N THR A 55 -4.71 -15.11 5.69
CA THR A 55 -3.30 -15.44 5.44
C THR A 55 -2.37 -14.47 6.16
N THR A 56 -1.32 -15.01 6.78
CA THR A 56 -0.24 -14.27 7.42
C THR A 56 1.00 -14.30 6.55
N TYR A 57 1.62 -13.13 6.34
CA TYR A 57 2.80 -12.95 5.54
C TYR A 57 3.94 -12.37 6.38
N GLU A 58 5.15 -12.84 6.10
CA GLU A 58 6.39 -12.17 6.47
C GLU A 58 6.75 -11.22 5.32
N VAL A 59 6.92 -9.94 5.65
CA VAL A 59 7.48 -8.94 4.72
C VAL A 59 8.86 -8.56 5.23
N ILE A 60 9.88 -8.84 4.43
CA ILE A 60 11.26 -8.47 4.69
C ILE A 60 11.57 -7.19 3.92
N GLU A 61 11.80 -6.09 4.62
CA GLU A 61 12.19 -4.80 4.03
C GLU A 61 13.70 -4.61 4.14
N GLN A 62 14.36 -4.35 3.00
CA GLN A 62 15.74 -3.88 2.99
C GLN A 62 15.78 -2.38 3.31
N VAL A 63 16.35 -2.03 4.47
CA VAL A 63 16.44 -0.63 4.94
C VAL A 63 17.81 -0.01 4.59
N SER A 64 18.84 -0.85 4.49
CA SER A 64 20.18 -0.49 4.01
C SER A 64 20.81 -1.72 3.33
N ASN A 65 22.01 -1.58 2.74
CA ASN A 65 22.70 -2.67 2.06
C ASN A 65 22.78 -3.97 2.89
N SER A 66 22.94 -3.85 4.21
CA SER A 66 23.10 -5.00 5.11
C SER A 66 22.02 -5.07 6.21
N THR A 67 21.06 -4.16 6.22
CA THR A 67 20.02 -4.10 7.26
C THR A 67 18.67 -4.48 6.68
N PHE A 68 18.06 -5.49 7.27
CA PHE A 68 16.74 -5.98 6.91
C PHE A 68 15.84 -6.00 8.13
N ASN A 69 14.65 -5.42 7.99
CA ASN A 69 13.61 -5.46 9.00
C ASN A 69 12.51 -6.43 8.58
N LYS A 70 11.92 -7.11 9.55
CA LYS A 70 10.84 -8.06 9.33
C LYS A 70 9.54 -7.52 9.90
N PHE A 71 8.48 -7.64 9.10
CA PHE A 71 7.14 -7.21 9.47
C PHE A 71 6.16 -8.34 9.24
N VAL A 72 5.20 -8.47 10.17
CA VAL A 72 4.08 -9.39 10.02
C VAL A 72 2.89 -8.60 9.49
N VAL A 73 2.36 -9.07 8.36
CA VAL A 73 1.18 -8.52 7.71
C VAL A 73 0.14 -9.62 7.59
N THR A 74 -1.10 -9.31 7.91
CA THR A 74 -2.22 -10.23 7.72
C THR A 74 -3.15 -9.71 6.65
N TYR A 75 -3.73 -10.63 5.88
CA TYR A 75 -4.75 -10.36 4.90
C TYR A 75 -5.95 -11.29 5.12
N ASP A 76 -7.12 -10.70 5.25
CA ASP A 76 -8.40 -11.40 5.29
C ASP A 76 -9.10 -11.19 3.93
N ALA A 77 -9.19 -12.26 3.15
CA ALA A 77 -9.81 -12.26 1.83
C ALA A 77 -11.34 -12.08 1.87
N VAL A 78 -11.99 -12.39 2.99
CA VAL A 78 -13.44 -12.24 3.16
C VAL A 78 -13.78 -10.78 3.44
N SER A 79 -13.14 -10.18 4.44
CA SER A 79 -13.35 -8.76 4.76
C SER A 79 -12.58 -7.80 3.82
N ARG A 80 -11.60 -8.33 3.08
CA ARG A 80 -10.63 -7.59 2.25
C ARG A 80 -9.75 -6.66 3.08
N ASP A 81 -9.44 -7.09 4.30
CA ASP A 81 -8.68 -6.32 5.27
C ASP A 81 -7.22 -6.69 5.22
N VAL A 82 -6.37 -5.67 5.13
CA VAL A 82 -4.93 -5.79 5.37
C VAL A 82 -4.58 -5.09 6.68
N LYS A 83 -3.80 -5.76 7.53
CA LYS A 83 -3.25 -5.20 8.78
C LYS A 83 -1.75 -5.42 8.84
N CYS A 84 -1.00 -4.36 9.10
CA CYS A 84 0.44 -4.41 9.29
C CYS A 84 0.80 -3.84 10.65
N HIS A 85 1.72 -4.49 11.36
CA HIS A 85 2.19 -4.07 12.67
C HIS A 85 3.08 -2.81 12.64
N CYS A 86 3.36 -2.20 11.49
CA CYS A 86 4.14 -0.96 11.42
C CYS A 86 3.33 0.32 11.73
N LEU A 87 2.02 0.20 12.00
CA LEU A 87 1.11 1.27 12.48
C LEU A 87 1.00 2.53 11.59
N LEU A 88 1.56 2.51 10.38
CA LEU A 88 1.53 3.65 9.45
C LEU A 88 0.12 3.98 8.92
N VAL A 89 -0.76 2.97 8.80
CA VAL A 89 -2.15 3.17 8.34
C VAL A 89 -2.93 4.04 9.32
N GLU A 90 -2.73 3.82 10.62
CA GLU A 90 -3.48 4.48 11.70
C GLU A 90 -3.10 5.96 11.86
N SER A 91 -1.86 6.34 11.52
CA SER A 91 -1.38 7.71 11.73
C SER A 91 -1.60 8.66 10.56
N ARG A 92 -1.73 8.16 9.32
CA ARG A 92 -1.77 9.02 8.11
C ARG A 92 -2.85 8.67 7.09
N GLY A 93 -3.64 7.62 7.30
CA GLY A 93 -4.66 7.20 6.34
C GLY A 93 -4.10 6.70 5.00
N ILE A 94 -2.83 6.30 4.96
CA ILE A 94 -2.16 5.75 3.78
C ILE A 94 -1.69 4.34 4.11
N LEU A 95 -1.93 3.41 3.20
CA LEU A 95 -1.40 2.05 3.32
C LEU A 95 0.12 2.05 3.31
N CYS A 96 0.73 1.38 4.28
CA CYS A 96 2.17 1.25 4.34
C CYS A 96 2.70 0.38 3.18
N ARG A 97 3.98 0.54 2.85
CA ARG A 97 4.64 -0.26 1.81
C ARG A 97 4.54 -1.77 2.06
N HIS A 98 4.50 -2.22 3.31
CA HIS A 98 4.37 -3.65 3.64
C HIS A 98 2.97 -4.19 3.30
N SER A 99 1.92 -3.45 3.65
CA SER A 99 0.54 -3.75 3.26
C SER A 99 0.38 -3.73 1.74
N LEU A 100 0.93 -2.72 1.06
CA LEU A 100 0.91 -2.65 -0.41
C LEU A 100 1.66 -3.84 -1.04
N SER A 101 2.73 -4.33 -0.41
CA SER A 101 3.47 -5.52 -0.84
C SER A 101 2.61 -6.78 -0.79
N VAL A 102 1.85 -6.98 0.30
CA VAL A 102 0.91 -8.10 0.42
C VAL A 102 -0.26 -7.97 -0.55
N LEU A 103 -0.87 -6.78 -0.68
CA LEU A 103 -1.97 -6.58 -1.62
C LEU A 103 -1.55 -6.85 -3.08
N SER A 104 -0.31 -6.52 -3.44
CA SER A 104 0.24 -6.88 -4.76
C SER A 104 0.47 -8.38 -4.92
N PHE A 105 0.96 -9.05 -3.86
CA PHE A 105 1.13 -10.50 -3.84
C PHE A 105 -0.21 -11.22 -4.04
N GLU A 106 -1.26 -10.73 -3.39
CA GLU A 106 -2.65 -11.19 -3.49
C GLU A 106 -3.37 -10.73 -4.77
N ARG A 107 -2.70 -9.95 -5.63
CA ARG A 107 -3.26 -9.41 -6.88
C ARG A 107 -4.56 -8.62 -6.68
N VAL A 108 -4.63 -7.86 -5.59
CA VAL A 108 -5.77 -6.99 -5.31
C VAL A 108 -5.70 -5.75 -6.20
N ASP A 109 -6.75 -5.52 -6.99
CA ASP A 109 -6.80 -4.35 -7.89
C ASP A 109 -7.24 -3.07 -7.18
N ASN A 110 -8.12 -3.17 -6.18
CA ASN A 110 -8.69 -2.02 -5.49
C ASN A 110 -8.79 -2.27 -3.99
N VAL A 111 -8.58 -1.22 -3.19
CA VAL A 111 -8.76 -1.26 -1.75
C VAL A 111 -10.16 -0.82 -1.37
N ALA A 112 -10.65 -1.32 -0.23
CA ALA A 112 -11.94 -0.91 0.30
C ALA A 112 -11.94 0.59 0.66
N PRO A 113 -13.08 1.30 0.55
CA PRO A 113 -13.16 2.74 0.82
C PRO A 113 -12.62 3.19 2.18
N LYS A 114 -12.65 2.32 3.19
CA LYS A 114 -12.09 2.60 4.53
C LYS A 114 -10.58 2.92 4.54
N TYR A 115 -9.85 2.51 3.50
CA TYR A 115 -8.44 2.83 3.31
C TYR A 115 -8.22 4.13 2.52
N ILE A 116 -9.29 4.74 2.03
CA ILE A 116 -9.30 5.99 1.29
C ILE A 116 -9.94 7.03 2.20
N LEU A 117 -9.16 7.53 3.15
CA LEU A 117 -9.60 8.60 4.03
C LEU A 117 -9.43 9.95 3.30
N GLU A 118 -10.54 10.60 2.97
CA GLU A 118 -10.54 12.01 2.56
C GLU A 118 -10.10 12.87 3.76
N ARG A 119 -8.90 13.44 3.70
CA ARG A 119 -8.43 14.46 4.64
C ARG A 119 -7.53 15.46 3.93
#